data_AF-A0AB74DBV9-F1
#
_entry.id   AF-A0AB74DBV9-F1
#
_cell.length_a   1.000
_cell.length_b   1.000
_cell.length_c   1.000
_cell.angle_alpha   90.00
_cell.angle_beta   90.00
_cell.angle_gamma   90.00
#
_symmetry.space_group_name_H-M   'P 1'
#
loop_
_entity.id
_entity.type
_entity.pdbx_description
1 polymer ?
#
loop_
_entity_poly.entity_id
_entity_poly.type
_entity_poly.pdbx_seq_one_letter_code
_entity_poly.pdbx_strand_id
1 'polypeptide(L)' 'MTDVVIVSAARTAVGKFGGTLAKIAAPELGATVIRAVLERAG' A
#
# COMPACT_ATOMS: atom_id res chain seq x y z
N MET A 1 -9.54 11.76 -26.80
CA MET A 1 -9.32 10.59 -25.94
C MET A 1 -8.21 10.97 -24.98
N THR A 2 -8.35 10.68 -23.68
CA THR A 2 -7.33 10.99 -22.68
C THR A 2 -6.61 9.70 -22.31
N ASP A 3 -5.29 9.69 -22.36
CA ASP A 3 -4.50 8.54 -21.96
C ASP A 3 -4.48 8.45 -20.43
N VAL A 4 -4.78 7.26 -19.92
CA VAL A 4 -4.76 6.95 -18.48
C VAL A 4 -3.49 6.15 -18.20
N VAL A 5 -2.68 6.63 -17.26
CA VAL A 5 -1.40 6.00 -16.90
C VAL A 5 -1.33 5.71 -15.40
N ILE A 6 -0.62 4.65 -15.03
CA ILE A 6 -0.28 4.32 -13.64
C ILE A 6 1.11 4.91 -13.37
N VAL A 7 1.19 5.89 -12.46
CA VAL A 7 2.44 6.62 -12.18
C VAL A 7 3.24 6.01 -11.03
N SER A 8 2.61 5.27 -10.12
CA SER A 8 3.28 4.58 -9.02
C SER A 8 2.46 3.38 -8.52
N ALA A 9 3.15 2.45 -7.85
CA ALA A 9 2.53 1.29 -7.20
C ALA A 9 3.32 0.91 -5.94
N ALA A 10 2.61 0.44 -4.90
CA ALA A 10 3.20 -0.04 -3.66
C ALA A 10 2.35 -1.13 -3.02
N ARG A 11 2.99 -1.93 -2.16
CA ARG A 11 2.34 -2.95 -1.32
C ARG A 11 3.11 -3.11 -0.02
N THR A 12 2.43 -3.59 1.02
CA THR A 12 3.11 -4.17 2.19
C THR A 12 3.61 -5.59 1.86
N ALA A 13 4.46 -6.16 2.71
CA ALA A 13 4.72 -7.59 2.71
C ALA A 13 3.43 -8.37 3.03
N VAL A 14 3.35 -9.64 2.63
CA VAL A 14 2.23 -10.51 3.02
C VAL A 14 2.54 -11.14 4.37
N GLY A 15 1.70 -10.86 5.36
CA GLY A 15 1.75 -11.52 6.67
C GLY A 15 1.07 -12.89 6.62
N LYS A 16 1.65 -13.88 7.31
CA LYS A 16 0.96 -15.15 7.58
C LYS A 16 -0.13 -14.94 8.63
N PHE A 17 -1.11 -15.83 8.67
CA PHE A 17 -2.11 -15.85 9.75
C PHE A 17 -1.42 -15.95 11.12
N GLY A 18 -1.77 -15.06 12.06
CA GLY A 18 -1.12 -14.95 13.37
C GLY A 18 0.34 -14.45 13.34
N GLY A 19 0.83 -13.97 12.18
CA GLY A 19 2.22 -13.55 12.00
C GLY A 19 2.50 -12.08 12.31
N THR A 20 3.55 -11.55 11.68
CA THR A 20 4.11 -10.22 11.98
C THR A 20 3.15 -9.04 11.79
N LEU A 21 2.18 -9.16 10.88
CA LEU A 21 1.18 -8.11 10.63
C LEU A 21 -0.15 -8.35 11.37
N ALA A 22 -0.28 -9.43 12.14
CA ALA A 22 -1.58 -9.84 12.71
C ALA A 22 -2.15 -8.85 13.73
N LYS A 23 -1.30 -8.02 14.35
CA LYS A 23 -1.71 -7.02 15.34
C LYS A 23 -1.97 -5.63 14.73
N ILE A 24 -1.76 -5.46 13.43
CA ILE A 24 -1.93 -4.17 12.75
C ILE A 24 -3.32 -4.15 12.12
N ALA A 25 -4.09 -3.09 12.39
CA ALA A 25 -5.41 -2.96 11.80
C ALA A 25 -5.31 -2.82 10.27
N ALA A 26 -6.24 -3.42 9.54
CA ALA A 26 -6.28 -3.35 8.08
C ALA A 26 -6.23 -1.91 7.52
N PRO A 27 -6.95 -0.93 8.11
CA PRO A 27 -6.87 0.47 7.67
C PRO A 27 -5.47 1.08 7.82
N GLU A 28 -4.68 0.68 8.81
CA GLU A 28 -3.30 1.17 9.00
C GLU A 28 -2.36 0.63 7.92
N LEU A 29 -2.53 -0.64 7.52
CA LEU A 29 -1.81 -1.22 6.37
C LEU A 29 -2.17 -0.48 5.08
N GLY A 30 -3.45 -0.14 4.90
CA GLY A 30 -3.95 0.68 3.80
C GLY A 30 -3.35 2.10 3.80
N ALA A 31 -3.38 2.78 4.94
CA ALA A 31 -2.81 4.12 5.10
C ALA A 31 -1.31 4.13 4.77
N THR A 32 -0.59 3.09 5.19
CA THR A 32 0.84 2.92 4.88
C THR A 32 1.08 2.86 3.37
N VAL A 33 0.31 2.05 2.63
CA VAL A 33 0.51 1.94 1.18
C VAL A 33 0.04 3.19 0.43
N ILE A 34 -1.03 3.86 0.87
CA ILE A 34 -1.50 5.13 0.28
C ILE A 34 -0.41 6.21 0.41
N ARG A 35 0.18 6.35 1.60
CA ARG A 35 1.30 7.28 1.80
C ARG A 35 2.47 6.96 0.88
N ALA A 36 2.86 5.68 0.81
CA ALA A 36 3.99 5.24 -0.02
C ALA A 36 3.76 5.45 -1.53
N VAL A 37 2.54 5.26 -2.06
CA VAL A 37 2.28 5.51 -3.49
C VAL A 37 2.30 6.99 -3.83
N LEU A 38 1.83 7.85 -2.92
CA LEU A 38 1.90 9.30 -3.07
C LEU A 38 3.36 9.80 -3.05
N GLU A 39 4.15 9.34 -2.08
CA GLU A 39 5.59 9.66 -1.99
C GLU A 39 6.40 9.18 -3.20
N ARG A 40 6.03 8.05 -3.82
CA ARG A 40 6.72 7.54 -5.02
C ARG A 40 6.28 8.23 -6.32
N ALA A 41 5.08 8.80 -6.33
CA ALA A 41 4.54 9.48 -7.50
C ALA A 41 5.04 10.92 -7.64
N GLY A 42 5.68 11.48 -6.60
CA GLY A 42 6.24 12.84 -6.56
C GLY A 42 7.59 12.89 -5.88
#